data_AF-A0A0G4LYP3-F1
#
_entry.id   AF-A0A0G4LYP3-F1
#
_cell.length_a   1.000
_cell.length_b   1.000
_cell.length_c   1.000
_cell.angle_alpha   90.00
_cell.angle_beta   90.00
_cell.angle_gamma   90.00
#
_symmetry.space_group_name_H-M   'P 1'
#
loop_
_entity.id
_entity.type
_entity.pdbx_description
1 polymer ?
#
loop_
_entity_poly.entity_id
_entity_poly.type
_entity_poly.pdbx_seq_one_letter_code
_entity_poly.pdbx_strand_id
1 'polypeptide(L)'
;MPAPDAKADFVPWEMELSQPSGSTIPDPFVILDVPSEFPRMDEFFMTSNYKYIFLNVFMPNRSDGGRNIFHGLNGLAMHSHKTGKTRWFYAGDDSARVGARLCTAEPGCV
;
A
#
# COMPACT_ATOMS: atom_id res chain seq x y z
N MET A 1 -12.51 -17.81 5.00
CA MET A 1 -11.25 -17.12 5.35
C MET A 1 -10.20 -17.53 4.34
N PRO A 2 -9.25 -16.65 3.96
CA PRO A 2 -8.10 -17.04 3.15
C PRO A 2 -7.34 -18.22 3.78
N ALA A 3 -6.52 -18.91 2.99
CA ALA A 3 -5.64 -19.95 3.50
C ALA A 3 -4.71 -19.37 4.60
N PRO A 4 -4.28 -20.17 5.59
CA PRO A 4 -3.42 -19.69 6.68
C PRO A 4 -2.09 -19.05 6.22
N ASP A 5 -1.62 -19.46 5.04
CA ASP A 5 -0.41 -18.99 4.36
C ASP A 5 -0.71 -17.97 3.25
N ALA A 6 -1.95 -17.50 3.14
CA ALA A 6 -2.32 -16.50 2.15
C ALA A 6 -1.52 -15.21 2.36
N LYS A 7 -0.89 -14.75 1.29
CA LYS A 7 -0.18 -13.48 1.23
C LYS A 7 -1.03 -12.43 0.54
N ALA A 8 -0.82 -11.18 0.91
CA ALA A 8 -1.47 -10.03 0.31
C ALA A 8 -0.42 -8.94 0.08
N ASP A 9 -0.15 -8.67 -1.19
CA ASP A 9 0.91 -7.77 -1.62
C ASP A 9 0.33 -6.59 -2.41
N PHE A 10 0.95 -5.42 -2.30
CA PHE A 10 0.64 -4.29 -3.17
C PHE A 10 1.54 -4.31 -4.40
N VAL A 11 0.93 -4.39 -5.58
CA VAL A 11 1.62 -4.59 -6.86
C VAL A 11 1.06 -3.65 -7.96
N PRO A 12 1.89 -3.16 -8.89
CA PRO A 12 1.43 -2.48 -10.09
C PRO A 12 1.34 -3.45 -11.27
N TRP A 13 0.24 -3.40 -12.01
CA TRP A 13 0.07 -4.17 -13.24
C TRP A 13 0.38 -3.31 -14.47
N GLU A 14 1.18 -3.86 -15.39
CA GLU A 14 1.47 -3.23 -16.67
C GLU A 14 0.73 -3.97 -17.78
N MET A 15 -0.05 -3.25 -18.58
CA MET A 15 -0.84 -3.81 -19.67
C MET A 15 -0.42 -3.17 -20.99
N GLU A 16 0.06 -3.99 -21.92
CA GLU A 16 0.43 -3.56 -23.26
C GLU A 16 -0.81 -3.62 -24.18
N LEU A 17 -1.32 -2.44 -24.54
CA LEU A 17 -2.58 -2.33 -25.29
C LEU A 17 -2.45 -2.71 -26.76
N SER A 18 -1.23 -2.85 -27.28
CA SER A 18 -1.00 -3.37 -28.64
C SER A 18 -1.15 -4.90 -28.73
N GLN A 19 -1.23 -5.62 -27.61
CA GLN A 19 -1.40 -7.08 -27.63
C GLN A 19 -2.85 -7.48 -27.92
N PRO A 20 -3.08 -8.63 -28.59
CA PRO A 20 -4.42 -9.17 -28.78
C PRO A 20 -5.14 -9.47 -27.46
N SER A 21 -6.47 -9.39 -27.46
CA SER A 21 -7.29 -9.84 -26.34
C SER A 21 -6.99 -11.31 -25.98
N GLY A 22 -6.98 -11.62 -24.68
CA GLY A 22 -6.66 -12.97 -24.18
C GLY A 22 -5.15 -13.25 -24.09
N SER A 23 -4.30 -12.28 -24.39
CA SER A 23 -2.86 -12.36 -24.10
C SER A 23 -2.58 -12.44 -22.60
N THR A 24 -1.44 -13.01 -22.24
CA THR A 24 -0.98 -13.13 -20.85
C THR A 24 -0.18 -11.90 -20.44
N ILE A 25 -0.43 -11.39 -19.24
CA ILE A 25 0.34 -10.32 -18.61
C ILE A 25 1.39 -10.97 -17.69
N PRO A 26 2.66 -10.53 -17.72
CA PRO A 26 3.67 -11.00 -16.77
C PRO A 26 3.28 -10.74 -15.32
N ASP A 27 3.84 -11.53 -14.40
CA ASP A 27 3.69 -11.25 -12.97
C ASP A 27 4.26 -9.87 -12.62
N PRO A 28 3.57 -9.09 -11.77
CA PRO A 28 3.98 -7.75 -11.43
C PRO A 28 5.12 -7.77 -10.41
N PHE A 29 5.86 -6.68 -10.30
CA PHE A 29 6.83 -6.54 -9.22
C PHE A 29 6.15 -6.14 -7.91
N VAL A 30 6.66 -6.62 -6.79
CA VAL A 30 6.08 -6.30 -5.47
C VAL A 30 6.59 -4.96 -4.97
N ILE A 31 5.66 -4.04 -4.65
CA ILE A 31 5.97 -2.76 -4.01
C ILE A 31 5.98 -2.91 -2.50
N LEU A 32 4.95 -3.55 -1.93
CA LEU A 32 4.86 -3.89 -0.51
C LEU A 32 4.53 -5.37 -0.34
N ASP A 33 5.47 -6.13 0.25
CA ASP A 33 5.31 -7.53 0.67
C ASP A 33 4.81 -7.59 2.12
N VAL A 34 3.69 -6.90 2.37
CA VAL A 34 2.96 -6.92 3.65
C VAL A 34 1.47 -6.70 3.37
N PRO A 35 0.57 -7.30 4.18
CA PRO A 35 -0.85 -7.02 4.08
C PRO A 35 -1.12 -5.52 4.17
N SER A 36 -1.73 -4.98 3.11
CA SER A 36 -1.95 -3.55 2.95
C SER A 36 -3.26 -3.28 2.24
N GLU A 37 -3.93 -2.20 2.65
CA GLU A 37 -5.25 -1.82 2.14
C GLU A 37 -5.43 -0.30 2.16
N PHE A 38 -6.51 0.16 1.52
CA PHE A 38 -6.88 1.58 1.41
C PHE A 38 -5.75 2.45 0.81
N PRO A 39 -5.27 2.15 -0.41
CA PRO A 39 -4.28 2.98 -1.06
C PRO A 39 -4.79 4.41 -1.24
N ARG A 40 -3.92 5.37 -0.96
CA ARG A 40 -4.16 6.81 -1.16
C ARG A 40 -2.97 7.44 -1.85
N MET A 41 -3.26 8.21 -2.89
CA MET A 41 -2.31 9.10 -3.55
C MET A 41 -2.80 10.54 -3.42
N ASP A 42 -1.97 11.49 -3.81
CA ASP A 42 -2.40 12.86 -4.01
C ASP A 42 -3.37 12.92 -5.21
N GLU A 43 -4.61 13.32 -4.93
CA GLU A 43 -5.72 13.31 -5.88
C GLU A 43 -5.49 14.25 -7.07
N PHE A 44 -4.63 15.28 -6.93
CA PHE A 44 -4.22 16.12 -8.07
C PHE A 44 -3.45 15.35 -9.13
N PHE A 45 -2.84 14.21 -8.77
CA PHE A 45 -2.11 13.33 -9.68
C PHE A 45 -2.91 12.07 -10.04
N MET A 46 -4.20 12.01 -9.71
CA MET A 46 -5.03 10.89 -10.13
C MET A 46 -4.97 10.75 -11.66
N THR A 47 -4.78 9.53 -12.16
CA THR A 47 -4.56 9.22 -13.60
C THR A 47 -3.24 9.70 -14.21
N SER A 48 -2.36 10.30 -13.41
CA SER A 48 -1.04 10.76 -13.83
C SER A 48 0.07 10.01 -13.10
N ASN A 49 1.31 10.17 -13.57
CA ASN A 49 2.47 9.67 -12.84
C ASN A 49 2.55 10.34 -11.46
N TYR A 50 2.50 9.52 -10.41
CA TYR A 50 2.56 9.98 -9.02
C TYR A 50 3.84 9.48 -8.35
N LYS A 51 4.36 10.30 -7.43
CA LYS A 51 5.64 10.00 -6.76
C LYS A 51 5.46 9.14 -5.52
N TYR A 52 4.36 9.32 -4.80
CA TYR A 52 4.12 8.73 -3.51
C TYR A 52 2.74 8.08 -3.42
N ILE A 53 2.68 6.96 -2.73
CA ILE A 53 1.44 6.31 -2.34
C ILE A 53 1.49 5.95 -0.85
N PHE A 54 0.35 6.06 -0.20
CA PHE A 54 0.16 5.82 1.21
C PHE A 54 -0.80 4.64 1.38
N LEU A 55 -0.44 3.67 2.21
CA LEU A 55 -1.27 2.49 2.46
C LEU A 55 -1.32 2.21 3.96
N ASN A 56 -2.50 1.82 4.44
CA ASN A 56 -2.61 1.24 5.77
C ASN A 56 -2.04 -0.18 5.69
N VAL A 57 -1.20 -0.55 6.65
CA VAL A 57 -0.43 -1.79 6.62
C VAL A 57 -0.52 -2.54 7.94
N PHE A 58 -0.34 -3.86 7.87
CA PHE A 58 -0.04 -4.68 9.03
C PHE A 58 1.48 -4.86 9.17
N MET A 59 2.04 -4.47 10.31
CA MET A 59 3.45 -4.61 10.64
C MET A 59 3.65 -5.78 11.63
N PRO A 60 4.02 -6.99 11.17
CA PRO A 60 4.05 -8.20 12.00
C PRO A 60 5.17 -8.18 13.05
N ASN A 61 6.31 -7.53 12.76
CA ASN A 61 7.49 -7.51 13.65
C ASN A 61 7.29 -6.75 14.97
N ARG A 62 6.07 -6.27 15.25
CA ARG A 62 5.72 -5.52 16.46
C ARG A 62 4.44 -6.00 17.14
N SER A 63 3.80 -7.04 16.59
CA SER A 63 2.53 -7.58 17.07
C SER A 63 2.68 -9.07 17.37
N ASP A 64 1.95 -9.59 18.36
CA ASP A 64 2.04 -10.99 18.80
C ASP A 64 1.46 -12.01 17.81
N GLY A 65 1.07 -11.57 16.60
CA GLY A 65 0.96 -12.34 15.35
C GLY A 65 -0.09 -13.46 15.33
N GLY A 66 -0.62 -13.87 16.48
CA GLY A 66 -1.39 -15.10 16.64
C GLY A 66 -2.90 -14.91 16.50
N ARG A 67 -3.41 -13.68 16.41
CA ARG A 67 -4.87 -13.45 16.50
C ARG A 67 -5.51 -12.76 15.31
N ASN A 68 -4.79 -12.03 14.45
CA ASN A 68 -5.46 -11.20 13.45
C ASN A 68 -4.59 -10.89 12.22
N ILE A 69 -4.42 -11.87 11.33
CA ILE A 69 -3.73 -11.69 10.04
C ILE A 69 -4.45 -10.62 9.17
N PHE A 70 -5.72 -10.28 9.49
CA PHE A 70 -6.55 -9.36 8.69
C PHE A 70 -7.43 -8.34 9.45
N HIS A 71 -7.38 -8.22 10.79
CA HIS A 71 -8.29 -7.33 11.54
C HIS A 71 -7.65 -6.09 12.21
N GLY A 72 -6.40 -5.76 11.91
CA GLY A 72 -5.78 -4.57 12.47
C GLY A 72 -4.65 -4.02 11.63
N LEU A 73 -4.93 -3.07 10.74
CA LEU A 73 -3.88 -2.30 10.07
C LEU A 73 -3.26 -1.35 11.12
N ASN A 74 -2.18 -1.78 11.75
CA ASN A 74 -1.50 -1.13 12.87
C ASN A 74 -0.42 -0.13 12.44
N GLY A 75 -0.26 0.09 11.13
CA GLY A 75 0.72 1.01 10.58
C GLY A 75 0.25 1.76 9.33
N LEU A 76 1.07 2.73 8.93
CA LEU A 76 0.96 3.46 7.68
C LEU A 76 2.29 3.37 6.93
N ALA A 77 2.25 2.96 5.67
CA ALA A 77 3.37 2.99 4.76
C ALA A 77 3.26 4.18 3.81
N MET A 78 4.37 4.86 3.55
CA MET A 78 4.53 5.81 2.45
C MET A 78 5.62 5.26 1.52
N HIS A 79 5.23 4.82 0.34
CA HIS A 79 6.15 4.32 -0.68
C HIS A 79 6.48 5.40 -1.71
N SER A 80 7.74 5.46 -2.15
CA SER A 80 8.19 6.36 -3.21
C SER A 80 8.53 5.62 -4.49
N HIS A 81 7.73 5.78 -5.54
CA HIS A 81 7.99 5.19 -6.86
C HIS A 81 9.30 5.69 -7.49
N LYS A 82 9.72 6.92 -7.16
CA LYS A 82 10.98 7.48 -7.67
C LYS A 82 12.23 6.78 -7.12
N THR A 83 12.18 6.31 -5.87
CA THR A 83 13.38 5.79 -5.17
C THR A 83 13.27 4.33 -4.75
N GLY A 84 12.09 3.72 -4.87
CA GLY A 84 11.78 2.38 -4.38
C GLY A 84 11.75 2.28 -2.85
N LYS A 85 11.91 3.38 -2.11
CA LYS A 85 11.99 3.36 -0.64
C LYS A 85 10.62 3.53 0.01
N THR A 86 10.37 2.74 1.04
CA THR A 86 9.18 2.84 1.89
C THR A 86 9.54 3.37 3.27
N ARG A 87 8.79 4.36 3.74
CA ARG A 87 8.83 4.86 5.11
C ARG A 87 7.60 4.36 5.86
N TRP A 88 7.77 4.09 7.15
CA TRP A 88 6.77 3.43 7.97
C TRP A 88 6.44 4.25 9.20
N PHE A 89 5.17 4.25 9.58
CA PHE A 89 4.69 4.73 10.86
C PHE A 89 3.97 3.59 11.57
N TYR A 90 4.36 3.31 12.80
CA TYR A 90 3.72 2.31 13.65
C TYR A 90 2.82 2.99 14.67
N ALA A 91 1.53 2.64 14.69
CA ALA A 91 0.55 3.25 15.59
C ALA A 91 0.46 2.56 16.96
N GLY A 92 0.92 1.32 17.09
CA GLY A 92 0.76 0.49 18.28
C GLY A 92 -0.24 -0.65 18.05
N ASP A 93 -0.14 -1.71 18.87
CA ASP A 93 -0.97 -2.91 18.73
C ASP A 93 -2.44 -2.69 19.07
N ASP A 94 -2.71 -1.77 20.01
CA ASP A 94 -4.06 -1.37 20.41
C ASP A 94 -4.66 -0.28 19.50
N SER A 95 -4.07 -0.06 18.32
CA SER A 95 -4.51 0.95 17.36
C SER A 95 -4.91 0.32 16.02
N ALA A 96 -6.08 0.71 15.51
CA ALA A 96 -6.54 0.34 14.17
C ALA A 96 -6.66 1.59 13.29
N ARG A 97 -6.11 1.52 12.07
CA ARG A 97 -6.27 2.59 11.08
C ARG A 97 -7.53 2.39 10.25
N VAL A 98 -8.43 3.38 10.30
CA VAL A 98 -9.56 3.51 9.37
C VAL A 98 -9.16 4.57 8.35
N GLY A 99 -9.09 4.20 7.06
CA GLY A 99 -8.87 5.05 5.87
C GLY A 99 -8.07 6.35 6.04
N ALA A 100 -6.92 6.48 5.38
CA ALA A 100 -6.19 7.74 5.35
C ALA A 100 -6.87 8.80 4.47
N ARG A 101 -6.77 10.09 4.83
CA ARG A 101 -7.03 11.22 3.92
C ARG A 101 -5.73 11.99 3.76
N LEU A 102 -5.31 12.21 2.51
CA LEU A 102 -4.17 13.08 2.24
C LEU A 102 -4.68 14.52 2.10
N CYS A 103 -4.12 15.43 2.89
CA CYS A 103 -4.30 16.86 2.70
C CYS A 103 -2.96 17.41 2.21
N THR A 104 -2.96 18.07 1.06
CA THR A 104 -1.78 18.78 0.59
C THR A 104 -1.51 19.94 1.53
N ALA A 105 -0.27 20.06 2.02
CA ALA A 105 0.13 21.28 2.70
C ALA A 105 0.10 22.40 1.67
N GLU A 106 -0.67 23.46 1.92
CA GLU A 106 -0.59 24.65 1.07
C GLU A 106 0.87 25.12 1.00
N PRO A 107 1.36 25.55 -0.17
CA PRO A 107 2.67 26.13 -0.26
C PRO A 107 2.64 27.50 0.43
N GLY A 108 2.91 27.54 1.74
CA GLY A 108 2.89 28.78 2.52
C GLY A 108 2.90 28.69 4.04
N CYS A 109 2.75 27.51 4.65
CA CYS A 109 2.81 27.37 6.11
C CYS A 109 4.21 26.87 6.54
N VAL A 110 5.09 27.82 6.87
CA VAL A 110 6.26 27.64 7.75
C VAL A 110 5.93 28.30 9.08
#